data_AF-A0A431IRS3-F1
#
_entry.id   AF-A0A431IRS3-F1
#
_cell.length_a   1.000
_cell.length_b   1.000
_cell.length_c   1.000
_cell.angle_alpha   90.00
_cell.angle_beta   90.00
_cell.angle_gamma   90.00
#
_symmetry.space_group_name_H-M   'P 1'
#
loop_
_entity.id
_entity.type
_entity.pdbx_description
1 polymer ?
#
loop_
_entity_poly.entity_id
_entity_poly.type
_entity_poly.pdbx_seq_one_letter_code
_entity_poly.pdbx_strand_id
1 'polypeptide(L)'
;LYLKGGQGSVAYIDLFGEVNPETNVPYELEDLQSRGWLVNEANLTFYIDKDKMTGAGMAEPQRIYLFDATNNKVLADYNLDGSVVTDLKRNKFTFSGIIKLDENDKGVYYKIRITEHINRLLNSDNEDLRKNIRLGLSVTEDINVSSNAFLKTPFNIGSESVKFLPFSSVMNPLGTVLYGMGSSVPQDKKLKLEIFFTKPN
;
A
#
# COMPACT_ATOMS: atom_id res chain seq x y z
N LEU A 1 7.58 -3.97 10.78
CA LEU A 1 7.72 -2.90 9.78
C LEU A 1 7.32 -1.60 10.48
N TYR A 2 8.19 -0.58 10.49
CA TYR A 2 7.91 0.68 11.19
C TYR A 2 7.50 1.73 10.17
N LEU A 3 6.32 2.32 10.37
CA LEU A 3 5.80 3.39 9.55
C LEU A 3 5.67 4.64 10.41
N LYS A 4 6.27 5.76 10.00
CA LYS A 4 6.29 6.99 10.79
C LYS A 4 6.30 8.20 9.86
N GLY A 5 5.46 9.19 10.13
CA GLY A 5 5.46 10.43 9.36
C GLY A 5 6.51 11.44 9.84
N GLY A 6 6.47 12.67 9.32
CA GLY A 6 7.50 13.68 9.55
C GLY A 6 8.81 13.32 8.86
N GLN A 7 9.92 13.36 9.60
CA GLN A 7 11.23 12.83 9.16
C GLN A 7 11.31 11.30 9.28
N GLY A 8 10.17 10.62 9.49
CA GLY A 8 10.10 9.21 9.81
C GLY A 8 10.35 8.27 8.62
N SER A 9 9.78 7.08 8.71
CA SER A 9 10.00 5.98 7.78
C SER A 9 8.76 5.67 6.95
N VAL A 10 9.00 5.39 5.67
CA VAL A 10 8.03 4.76 4.77
C VAL A 10 8.41 3.32 4.51
N ALA A 11 7.45 2.53 4.07
CA ALA A 11 7.69 1.15 3.69
C ALA A 11 7.54 0.98 2.17
N TYR A 12 8.28 0.03 1.62
CA TYR A 12 8.18 -0.35 0.22
C TYR A 12 7.82 -1.82 0.12
N ILE A 13 6.95 -2.13 -0.82
CA ILE A 13 6.32 -3.43 -0.99
C ILE A 13 6.53 -3.84 -2.45
N ASP A 14 7.18 -4.97 -2.63
CA ASP A 14 7.18 -5.71 -3.89
C ASP A 14 6.11 -6.80 -3.76
N LEU A 15 5.09 -6.75 -4.62
CA LEU A 15 3.95 -7.68 -4.54
C LEU A 15 4.30 -9.10 -4.98
N PHE A 16 5.23 -9.21 -5.92
CA PHE A 16 5.65 -10.46 -6.53
C PHE A 16 7.13 -10.68 -6.28
N GLY A 17 7.52 -11.95 -6.25
CA GLY A 17 8.88 -12.37 -5.97
C GLY A 17 9.83 -12.26 -7.18
N GLU A 18 10.46 -13.37 -7.51
CA GLU A 18 11.53 -13.43 -8.51
C GLU A 18 11.07 -13.00 -9.90
N VAL A 19 11.93 -12.24 -10.58
CA VAL A 19 11.72 -11.71 -11.93
C VAL A 19 12.26 -12.68 -12.96
N ASN A 20 11.47 -12.94 -14.00
CA ASN A 20 11.91 -13.63 -15.19
C ASN A 20 12.92 -12.74 -15.96
N PRO A 21 14.18 -13.17 -16.13
CA PRO A 21 15.22 -12.35 -16.75
C PRO A 21 14.99 -12.13 -18.26
N GLU A 22 14.15 -12.93 -18.92
CA GLU A 22 13.88 -12.82 -20.35
C GLU A 22 12.82 -11.75 -20.65
N THR A 23 11.78 -11.68 -19.81
CA THR A 23 10.63 -10.78 -20.00
C THR A 23 10.67 -9.56 -19.08
N ASN A 24 11.51 -9.59 -18.05
CA ASN A 24 11.56 -8.60 -16.97
C ASN A 24 10.22 -8.47 -16.21
N VAL A 25 9.45 -9.56 -16.14
CA VAL A 25 8.17 -9.67 -15.40
C VAL A 25 8.32 -10.75 -14.31
N PRO A 26 7.79 -10.57 -13.09
CA PRO A 26 7.77 -11.62 -12.07
C PRO A 26 7.09 -12.91 -12.53
N TYR A 27 7.67 -14.08 -12.25
CA TYR A 27 7.12 -15.38 -12.68
C TYR A 27 5.67 -15.59 -12.19
N GLU A 28 5.40 -15.23 -10.94
CA GLU A 28 4.05 -15.30 -10.35
C GLU A 28 3.07 -14.39 -11.08
N LEU A 29 3.54 -13.22 -11.54
CA LEU A 29 2.71 -12.29 -12.30
C LEU A 29 2.43 -12.82 -13.71
N GLU A 30 3.42 -13.41 -14.39
CA GLU A 30 3.22 -14.04 -15.70
C GLU A 30 2.20 -15.17 -15.62
N ASP A 31 2.30 -16.03 -14.60
CA ASP A 31 1.32 -17.08 -14.35
C ASP A 31 -0.09 -16.48 -14.15
N LEU A 32 -0.24 -15.44 -13.33
CA LEU A 32 -1.54 -14.81 -13.10
C LEU A 32 -2.10 -14.15 -14.38
N GLN A 33 -1.26 -13.49 -15.18
CA GLN A 33 -1.65 -12.89 -16.46
C GLN A 33 -2.14 -13.96 -17.45
N SER A 34 -1.53 -15.15 -17.45
CA SER A 34 -1.91 -16.24 -18.35
C SER A 34 -3.30 -16.83 -18.06
N ARG A 35 -3.84 -16.61 -16.85
CA ARG A 35 -5.10 -17.21 -16.40
C ARG A 35 -6.36 -16.52 -16.91
N GLY A 36 -6.25 -15.28 -17.43
CA GLY A 36 -7.39 -14.53 -17.98
C GLY A 36 -8.53 -14.30 -16.97
N TRP A 37 -8.20 -14.15 -15.69
CA TRP A 37 -9.19 -13.98 -14.62
C TRP A 37 -9.83 -12.59 -14.66
N LEU A 38 -11.16 -12.55 -14.51
CA LEU A 38 -11.87 -11.29 -14.31
C LEU A 38 -11.79 -10.91 -12.82
N VAL A 39 -11.00 -9.87 -12.52
CA VAL A 39 -10.78 -9.39 -11.15
C VAL A 39 -12.00 -8.60 -10.69
N ASN A 40 -12.68 -9.07 -9.64
CA ASN A 40 -13.85 -8.41 -9.05
C ASN A 40 -13.42 -7.45 -7.92
N GLU A 41 -12.50 -7.90 -7.07
CA GLU A 41 -11.97 -7.10 -5.97
C GLU A 41 -10.54 -7.56 -5.65
N ALA A 42 -9.66 -6.62 -5.34
CA ALA A 42 -8.35 -6.94 -4.80
C ALA A 42 -8.00 -6.01 -3.63
N ASN A 43 -7.43 -6.58 -2.57
CA ASN A 43 -7.09 -5.86 -1.35
C ASN A 43 -5.72 -6.24 -0.79
N LEU A 44 -5.13 -5.27 -0.11
CA LEU A 44 -3.99 -5.49 0.80
C LEU A 44 -4.42 -5.20 2.23
N THR A 45 -4.15 -6.14 3.12
CA THR A 45 -4.44 -6.01 4.55
C THR A 45 -3.14 -5.97 5.35
N PHE A 46 -2.96 -4.88 6.13
CA PHE A 46 -1.80 -4.62 6.95
C PHE A 46 -2.18 -4.70 8.43
N TYR A 47 -1.73 -5.75 9.12
CA TYR A 47 -2.01 -5.92 10.54
C TYR A 47 -1.04 -5.14 11.42
N ILE A 48 -1.56 -4.55 12.49
CA ILE A 48 -0.79 -3.80 13.47
C ILE A 48 -0.18 -4.76 14.50
N ASP A 49 1.11 -4.58 14.77
CA ASP A 49 1.86 -5.30 15.81
C ASP A 49 1.60 -4.63 17.17
N LYS A 50 0.50 -5.04 17.81
CA LYS A 50 0.02 -4.47 19.08
C LYS A 50 1.05 -4.55 20.20
N ASP A 51 1.85 -5.61 20.24
CA ASP A 51 2.87 -5.82 21.28
C ASP A 51 3.98 -4.77 21.18
N LYS A 52 4.28 -4.31 19.97
CA LYS A 52 5.23 -3.21 19.72
C LYS A 52 4.59 -1.83 19.79
N MET A 53 3.27 -1.75 19.91
CA MET A 53 2.49 -0.52 20.09
C MET A 53 2.09 -0.31 21.56
N THR A 54 2.98 -0.65 22.50
CA THR A 54 2.68 -0.75 23.95
C THR A 54 3.00 0.50 24.77
N GLY A 55 3.40 1.62 24.14
CA GLY A 55 3.69 2.87 24.84
C GLY A 55 2.42 3.64 25.22
N ALA A 56 2.28 4.03 26.50
CA ALA A 56 1.23 4.96 26.94
C ALA A 56 1.32 6.27 26.13
N GLY A 57 0.24 6.64 25.43
CA GLY A 57 0.19 7.85 24.60
C GLY A 57 0.64 7.67 23.14
N MET A 58 0.96 6.46 22.68
CA MET A 58 1.18 6.21 21.24
C MET A 58 -0.16 6.25 20.50
N ALA A 59 -0.51 7.44 19.99
CA ALA A 59 -1.64 7.61 19.08
C ALA A 59 -1.30 6.99 17.73
N GLU A 60 -2.20 6.15 17.23
CA GLU A 60 -2.06 5.50 15.94
C GLU A 60 -2.51 6.44 14.81
N PRO A 61 -1.81 6.45 13.67
CA PRO A 61 -2.26 7.18 12.51
C PRO A 61 -3.63 6.64 12.09
N GLN A 62 -4.61 7.53 11.92
CA GLN A 62 -5.96 7.12 11.53
C GLN A 62 -6.02 6.52 10.12
N ARG A 63 -4.97 6.76 9.32
CA ARG A 63 -4.90 6.33 7.93
C ARG A 63 -3.48 6.10 7.44
N ILE A 64 -3.34 5.07 6.62
CA ILE A 64 -2.18 4.84 5.77
C ILE A 64 -2.55 5.09 4.30
N TYR A 65 -1.53 5.38 3.51
CA TYR A 65 -1.63 5.72 2.10
C TYR A 65 -0.67 4.84 1.29
N LEU A 66 -1.18 4.27 0.21
CA LEU A 66 -0.45 3.43 -0.71
C LEU A 66 -0.33 4.12 -2.07
N PHE A 67 0.87 4.17 -2.61
CA PHE A 67 1.17 4.89 -3.84
C PHE A 67 2.15 4.10 -4.73
N ASP A 68 2.25 4.51 -5.99
CA ASP A 68 3.24 4.00 -6.92
C ASP A 68 4.59 4.67 -6.61
N ALA A 69 5.51 3.91 -6.01
CA ALA A 69 6.84 4.39 -5.67
C ALA A 69 7.78 4.44 -6.87
N THR A 70 7.57 3.59 -7.87
CA THR A 70 8.37 3.56 -9.10
C THR A 70 8.16 4.84 -9.91
N ASN A 71 6.91 5.26 -10.09
CA ASN A 71 6.55 6.44 -10.89
C ASN A 71 6.23 7.68 -10.05
N ASN A 72 6.22 7.58 -8.73
CA ASN A 72 5.90 8.65 -7.77
C ASN A 72 4.50 9.25 -7.99
N LYS A 73 3.51 8.39 -8.23
CA LYS A 73 2.12 8.78 -8.54
C LYS A 73 1.13 8.07 -7.62
N VAL A 74 -0.08 8.60 -7.59
CA VAL A 74 -1.21 7.91 -6.94
C VAL A 74 -1.60 6.67 -7.74
N LEU A 75 -2.14 5.66 -7.06
CA LEU A 75 -2.68 4.47 -7.73
C LEU A 75 -3.97 4.79 -8.52
N ALA A 76 -4.30 3.93 -9.47
CA ALA A 76 -5.53 4.06 -10.24
C ALA A 76 -6.78 4.08 -9.35
N ASP A 77 -6.84 3.19 -8.36
CA ASP A 77 -7.93 3.09 -7.39
C ASP A 77 -8.15 4.41 -6.61
N TYR A 78 -7.07 5.12 -6.28
CA TYR A 78 -7.16 6.42 -5.62
C TYR A 78 -7.87 7.46 -6.50
N ASN A 79 -7.58 7.47 -7.81
CA ASN A 79 -8.18 8.41 -8.76
C ASN A 79 -9.66 8.10 -9.04
N LEU A 80 -9.99 6.81 -9.12
CA LEU A 80 -11.37 6.36 -9.36
C LEU A 80 -12.28 6.58 -8.15
N ASP A 81 -11.71 6.71 -6.95
CA ASP A 81 -12.49 6.99 -5.76
C ASP A 81 -12.95 8.46 -5.70
N GLY A 82 -14.21 8.69 -6.08
CA GLY A 82 -14.91 9.95 -5.95
C GLY A 82 -15.74 10.09 -4.67
N SER A 83 -15.60 9.18 -3.71
CA SER A 83 -16.37 9.22 -2.46
C SER A 83 -15.86 10.33 -1.53
N VAL A 84 -16.78 11.07 -0.91
CA VAL A 84 -16.47 12.26 -0.11
C VAL A 84 -17.13 12.21 1.26
N VAL A 85 -16.39 12.65 2.29
CA VAL A 85 -16.89 12.88 3.64
C VAL A 85 -16.24 14.15 4.22
N THR A 86 -16.87 14.77 5.22
CA THR A 86 -16.40 16.02 5.85
C THR A 86 -15.04 15.87 6.55
N ASP A 87 -14.75 14.69 7.10
CA ASP A 87 -13.45 14.39 7.70
C ASP A 87 -12.41 14.13 6.60
N LEU A 88 -11.48 15.08 6.42
CA LEU A 88 -10.45 15.03 5.38
C LEU A 88 -9.60 13.75 5.47
N LYS A 89 -9.41 13.19 6.68
CA LYS A 89 -8.67 11.94 6.88
C LYS A 89 -9.42 10.73 6.38
N ARG A 90 -10.75 10.79 6.28
CA ARG A 90 -11.63 9.68 5.89
C ARG A 90 -12.28 9.84 4.51
N ASN A 91 -11.93 10.91 3.78
CA ASN A 91 -12.34 11.12 2.38
C ASN A 91 -11.84 9.96 1.48
N LYS A 92 -12.35 9.74 0.26
CA LYS A 92 -11.94 8.58 -0.55
C LYS A 92 -12.00 7.25 0.23
N PHE A 93 -13.13 6.97 0.87
CA PHE A 93 -13.26 5.81 1.76
C PHE A 93 -13.35 4.47 1.01
N THR A 94 -13.56 4.48 -0.31
CA THR A 94 -13.59 3.27 -1.15
C THR A 94 -12.19 2.74 -1.42
N PHE A 95 -11.20 3.62 -1.64
CA PHE A 95 -9.77 3.31 -1.67
C PHE A 95 -9.30 2.83 -0.29
N SER A 96 -9.96 3.31 0.77
CA SER A 96 -9.76 2.91 2.16
C SER A 96 -8.34 3.22 2.66
N GLY A 97 -7.73 2.33 3.45
CA GLY A 97 -6.52 2.61 4.23
C GLY A 97 -6.80 3.22 5.60
N ILE A 98 -8.07 3.33 5.98
CA ILE A 98 -8.51 3.82 7.30
C ILE A 98 -8.29 2.70 8.33
N ILE A 99 -7.84 3.08 9.52
CA ILE A 99 -7.61 2.14 10.63
C ILE A 99 -8.90 1.43 11.03
N LYS A 100 -8.83 0.11 11.19
CA LYS A 100 -9.87 -0.67 11.89
C LYS A 100 -9.52 -0.72 13.37
N LEU A 101 -10.43 -0.25 14.21
CA LEU A 101 -10.32 -0.31 15.67
C LEU A 101 -11.05 -1.53 16.23
N ASP A 102 -10.59 -2.02 17.37
CA ASP A 102 -11.32 -2.95 18.24
C ASP A 102 -12.22 -2.20 19.24
N GLU A 103 -12.86 -2.95 20.13
CA GLU A 103 -13.79 -2.42 21.14
C GLU A 103 -13.14 -1.50 22.18
N ASN A 104 -11.81 -1.49 22.27
CA ASN A 104 -11.04 -0.65 23.20
C ASN A 104 -10.33 0.52 22.49
N ASP A 105 -10.80 0.90 21.30
CA ASP A 105 -10.22 1.94 20.44
C ASP A 105 -8.74 1.67 20.07
N LYS A 106 -8.34 0.39 19.98
CA LYS A 106 -7.00 0.01 19.53
C LYS A 106 -7.01 -0.46 18.09
N GLY A 107 -6.01 -0.04 17.32
CA GLY A 107 -5.81 -0.44 15.95
C GLY A 107 -5.58 -1.94 15.78
N VAL A 108 -6.28 -2.54 14.83
CA VAL A 108 -6.19 -3.96 14.48
C VAL A 108 -5.48 -4.13 13.14
N TYR A 109 -5.97 -3.44 12.11
CA TYR A 109 -5.39 -3.49 10.77
C TYR A 109 -5.79 -2.26 9.95
N TYR A 110 -5.11 -2.08 8.82
CA TYR A 110 -5.51 -1.22 7.73
C TYR A 110 -5.79 -2.08 6.50
N LYS A 111 -6.83 -1.76 5.73
CA LYS A 111 -7.16 -2.46 4.49
C LYS A 111 -7.23 -1.46 3.35
N ILE A 112 -6.52 -1.73 2.25
CA ILE A 112 -6.49 -0.86 1.07
C ILE A 112 -7.01 -1.64 -0.13
N ARG A 113 -7.92 -1.02 -0.87
CA ARG A 113 -8.45 -1.59 -2.11
C ARG A 113 -7.54 -1.20 -3.27
N ILE A 114 -7.08 -2.20 -4.02
CA ILE A 114 -6.17 -2.06 -5.18
C ILE A 114 -6.71 -2.84 -6.39
N THR A 115 -8.03 -2.86 -6.53
CA THR A 115 -8.73 -3.66 -7.54
C THR A 115 -8.36 -3.23 -8.94
N GLU A 116 -8.42 -1.93 -9.23
CA GLU A 116 -8.09 -1.41 -10.55
C GLU A 116 -6.61 -1.58 -10.86
N HIS A 117 -5.74 -1.37 -9.88
CA HIS A 117 -4.31 -1.63 -10.03
C HIS A 117 -4.03 -3.08 -10.45
N ILE A 118 -4.60 -4.07 -9.75
CA ILE A 118 -4.44 -5.48 -10.10
C ILE A 118 -5.10 -5.80 -11.44
N ASN A 119 -6.26 -5.23 -11.74
CA ASN A 119 -6.93 -5.46 -13.02
C ASN A 119 -6.09 -4.96 -14.21
N ARG A 120 -5.49 -3.77 -14.10
CA ARG A 120 -4.54 -3.26 -15.10
C ARG A 120 -3.32 -4.15 -15.24
N LEU A 121 -2.78 -4.59 -14.12
CA LEU A 121 -1.60 -5.44 -14.09
C LEU A 121 -1.85 -6.79 -14.79
N LEU A 122 -3.06 -7.36 -14.65
CA LEU A 122 -3.40 -8.67 -15.20
C LEU A 122 -3.98 -8.62 -16.62
N ASN A 123 -4.85 -7.64 -16.91
CA ASN A 123 -5.76 -7.68 -18.06
C ASN A 123 -5.65 -6.48 -19.03
N SER A 124 -4.72 -5.55 -18.82
CA SER A 124 -4.58 -4.36 -19.69
C SER A 124 -3.96 -4.70 -21.04
N ASP A 125 -4.47 -4.12 -22.13
CA ASP A 125 -3.82 -4.21 -23.45
C ASP A 125 -2.55 -3.34 -23.55
N ASN A 126 -2.38 -2.38 -22.64
CA ASN A 126 -1.18 -1.55 -22.56
C ASN A 126 -0.08 -2.26 -21.76
N GLU A 127 1.03 -2.60 -22.43
CA GLU A 127 2.19 -3.27 -21.85
C GLU A 127 2.81 -2.51 -20.67
N ASP A 128 2.81 -1.17 -20.68
CA ASP A 128 3.36 -0.38 -19.58
C ASP A 128 2.53 -0.51 -18.29
N LEU A 129 1.22 -0.75 -18.42
CA LEU A 129 0.33 -0.96 -17.29
C LEU A 129 0.38 -2.41 -16.76
N ARG A 130 0.94 -3.33 -17.55
CA ARG A 130 1.15 -4.75 -17.19
C ARG A 130 2.49 -5.00 -16.48
N LYS A 131 3.35 -3.98 -16.35
CA LYS A 131 4.63 -4.08 -15.64
C LYS A 131 4.41 -4.01 -14.14
N ASN A 132 5.13 -4.86 -13.41
CA ASN A 132 5.17 -4.79 -11.95
C ASN A 132 5.79 -3.46 -11.52
N ILE A 133 5.14 -2.79 -10.56
CA ILE A 133 5.65 -1.56 -9.94
C ILE A 133 5.89 -1.81 -8.45
N ARG A 134 6.83 -1.07 -7.88
CA ARG A 134 7.03 -1.05 -6.44
C ARG A 134 5.98 -0.16 -5.80
N LEU A 135 5.34 -0.66 -4.76
CA LEU A 135 4.36 0.10 -3.99
C LEU A 135 5.03 0.75 -2.79
N GLY A 136 4.76 2.04 -2.57
CA GLY A 136 5.15 2.78 -1.38
C GLY A 136 3.99 2.88 -0.41
N LEU A 137 4.27 2.69 0.88
CA LEU A 137 3.30 2.83 1.97
C LEU A 137 3.79 3.92 2.93
N SER A 138 2.91 4.87 3.23
CA SER A 138 3.17 5.97 4.17
C SER A 138 1.97 6.23 5.07
N VAL A 139 2.16 7.01 6.14
CA VAL A 139 1.02 7.62 6.85
C VAL A 139 0.50 8.81 6.07
N THR A 140 -0.72 9.26 6.33
CA THR A 140 -1.26 10.49 5.73
C THR A 140 -2.16 11.25 6.72
N GLU A 141 -2.05 12.57 6.76
CA GLU A 141 -2.98 13.46 7.49
C GLU A 141 -4.11 14.01 6.62
N ASP A 142 -3.93 14.04 5.30
CA ASP A 142 -4.95 14.42 4.34
C ASP A 142 -4.78 13.59 3.08
N ILE A 143 -5.75 12.71 2.83
CA ILE A 143 -5.74 11.84 1.65
C ILE A 143 -5.92 12.62 0.36
N ASN A 144 -6.51 13.82 0.39
CA ASN A 144 -6.77 14.61 -0.82
C ASN A 144 -5.51 15.31 -1.35
N VAL A 145 -4.49 15.46 -0.50
CA VAL A 145 -3.21 16.05 -0.88
C VAL A 145 -2.31 14.93 -1.40
N SER A 146 -2.28 14.79 -2.72
CA SER A 146 -1.45 13.80 -3.43
C SER A 146 -0.11 14.35 -3.90
N SER A 147 0.27 15.55 -3.48
CA SER A 147 1.56 16.15 -3.85
C SER A 147 2.72 15.44 -3.16
N ASN A 148 3.89 15.48 -3.80
CA ASN A 148 5.11 14.88 -3.27
C ASN A 148 6.04 15.97 -2.69
N ALA A 149 6.72 15.64 -1.59
CA ALA A 149 7.82 16.39 -1.04
C ALA A 149 9.16 15.86 -1.57
N PHE A 150 10.12 16.75 -1.81
CA PHE A 150 11.49 16.36 -2.15
C PHE A 150 12.31 16.09 -0.88
N LEU A 151 13.03 14.98 -0.85
CA LEU A 151 13.92 14.65 0.26
C LEU A 151 15.24 15.41 0.12
N LYS A 152 15.62 16.15 1.17
CA LYS A 152 16.94 16.80 1.25
C LYS A 152 18.08 15.79 1.13
N THR A 153 17.88 14.60 1.68
CA THR A 153 18.83 13.47 1.60
C THR A 153 18.11 12.27 1.02
N PRO A 154 18.25 12.02 -0.29
CA PRO A 154 17.77 10.79 -0.91
C PRO A 154 18.40 9.55 -0.30
N PHE A 155 17.69 8.43 -0.36
CA PHE A 155 18.21 7.13 0.05
C PHE A 155 17.94 6.10 -1.04
N ASN A 156 18.66 4.98 -1.01
CA ASN A 156 18.54 3.94 -2.03
C ASN A 156 17.87 2.68 -1.48
N ILE A 157 17.06 2.03 -2.31
CA ILE A 157 16.49 0.70 -2.07
C ILE A 157 16.94 -0.19 -3.21
N GLY A 158 17.90 -1.07 -2.94
CA GLY A 158 18.61 -1.79 -3.99
C GLY A 158 19.30 -0.79 -4.93
N SER A 159 18.97 -0.85 -6.23
CA SER A 159 19.50 0.04 -7.26
C SER A 159 18.67 1.33 -7.47
N GLU A 160 17.51 1.45 -6.82
CA GLU A 160 16.61 2.59 -7.01
C GLU A 160 16.86 3.70 -5.99
N SER A 161 16.92 4.95 -6.46
CA SER A 161 17.07 6.12 -5.59
C SER A 161 15.72 6.77 -5.28
N VAL A 162 15.32 6.71 -4.02
CA VAL A 162 14.12 7.36 -3.50
C VAL A 162 14.43 8.82 -3.22
N LYS A 163 13.75 9.71 -3.95
CA LYS A 163 13.91 11.17 -3.83
C LYS A 163 12.64 11.88 -3.37
N PHE A 164 11.51 11.20 -3.41
CA PHE A 164 10.20 11.78 -3.16
C PHE A 164 9.41 10.95 -2.15
N LEU A 165 8.61 11.63 -1.33
CA LEU A 165 7.61 11.01 -0.46
C LEU A 165 6.30 11.81 -0.53
N PRO A 166 5.15 11.20 -0.24
CA PRO A 166 3.88 11.93 -0.13
C PRO A 166 3.97 13.07 0.90
N PHE A 167 3.60 14.28 0.52
CA PHE A 167 3.69 15.48 1.37
C PHE A 167 2.87 15.32 2.65
N SER A 168 1.67 14.74 2.55
CA SER A 168 0.79 14.47 3.69
C SER A 168 1.39 13.52 4.73
N SER A 169 2.37 12.70 4.35
CA SER A 169 3.11 11.87 5.30
C SER A 169 4.07 12.71 6.15
N VAL A 170 4.63 13.77 5.59
CA VAL A 170 5.54 14.69 6.31
C VAL A 170 4.79 15.51 7.34
N MET A 171 3.50 15.80 7.09
CA MET A 171 2.65 16.52 8.03
C MET A 171 2.19 15.67 9.23
N ASN A 172 2.27 14.34 9.13
CA ASN A 172 1.82 13.43 10.19
C ASN A 172 2.94 13.15 11.20
N PRO A 173 2.84 13.51 12.49
CA PRO A 173 3.86 13.15 13.48
C PRO A 173 3.73 11.69 13.97
N LEU A 174 2.59 11.04 13.69
CA LEU A 174 2.27 9.71 14.22
C LEU A 174 2.98 8.60 13.45
N GLY A 175 3.02 7.44 14.08
CA GLY A 175 3.57 6.22 13.50
C GLY A 175 2.85 4.98 14.02
N THR A 176 2.99 3.90 13.28
CA THR A 176 2.45 2.59 13.62
C THR A 176 3.47 1.51 13.29
N VAL A 177 3.40 0.40 14.01
CA VAL A 177 4.20 -0.79 13.74
C VAL A 177 3.30 -1.83 13.11
N LEU A 178 3.66 -2.24 11.90
CA LEU A 178 2.95 -3.26 11.13
C LEU A 178 3.71 -4.58 11.18
N TYR A 179 2.99 -5.69 11.13
CA TYR A 179 3.60 -6.99 10.89
C TYR A 179 4.29 -7.04 9.52
N GLY A 180 5.46 -7.65 9.45
CA GLY A 180 6.21 -7.88 8.21
C GLY A 180 6.03 -9.30 7.68
N MET A 181 6.93 -9.72 6.80
CA MET A 181 6.95 -11.08 6.21
C MET A 181 7.87 -12.07 6.94
N GLY A 182 8.47 -11.67 8.07
CA GLY A 182 9.43 -12.47 8.81
C GLY A 182 8.90 -13.84 9.27
N SER A 183 9.81 -14.80 9.48
CA SER A 183 9.47 -16.15 9.93
C SER A 183 8.78 -16.19 11.30
N SER A 184 9.03 -15.22 12.16
CA SER A 184 8.41 -15.07 13.48
C SER A 184 7.01 -14.45 13.48
N VAL A 185 6.50 -14.02 12.32
CA VAL A 185 5.17 -13.40 12.21
C VAL A 185 4.10 -14.49 12.01
N PRO A 186 2.99 -14.49 12.78
CA PRO A 186 1.88 -15.40 12.57
C PRO A 186 1.33 -15.34 11.14
N GLN A 187 1.05 -16.50 10.53
CA GLN A 187 0.65 -16.60 9.12
C GLN A 187 -0.63 -15.81 8.79
N ASP A 188 -1.55 -15.65 9.72
CA ASP A 188 -2.77 -14.84 9.58
C ASP A 188 -2.50 -13.32 9.62
N LYS A 189 -1.38 -12.89 10.22
CA LYS A 189 -0.99 -11.49 10.36
C LYS A 189 0.01 -10.99 9.32
N LYS A 190 0.57 -11.88 8.51
CA LYS A 190 1.43 -11.50 7.38
C LYS A 190 0.65 -10.67 6.37
N LEU A 191 1.36 -9.81 5.65
CA LEU A 191 0.82 -9.09 4.52
C LEU A 191 0.31 -10.09 3.48
N LYS A 192 -0.92 -9.90 3.02
CA LYS A 192 -1.56 -10.75 2.02
C LYS A 192 -2.21 -9.90 0.93
N LEU A 193 -2.00 -10.32 -0.30
CA LEU A 193 -2.77 -9.89 -1.45
C LEU A 193 -3.98 -10.82 -1.59
N GLU A 194 -5.18 -10.28 -1.38
CA GLU A 194 -6.45 -11.00 -1.50
C GLU A 194 -7.11 -10.60 -2.82
N ILE A 195 -7.22 -11.54 -3.77
CA ILE A 195 -7.86 -11.32 -5.08
C ILE A 195 -9.14 -12.16 -5.15
N PHE A 196 -10.27 -11.48 -5.32
CA PHE A 196 -11.57 -12.07 -5.64
C PHE A 196 -11.79 -11.97 -7.14
N PHE A 197 -12.01 -13.10 -7.80
CA PHE A 197 -12.07 -13.17 -9.26
C PHE A 197 -13.11 -14.17 -9.76
N THR A 198 -13.50 -13.98 -11.01
CA THR A 198 -14.32 -14.92 -11.78
C THR A 198 -13.43 -15.61 -12.81
N LYS A 199 -13.54 -16.94 -12.91
CA LYS A 199 -12.79 -17.71 -13.90
C LYS A 199 -13.42 -17.56 -15.29
N PRO A 200 -12.61 -17.45 -16.36
CA PRO A 200 -13.12 -17.57 -17.72
C PRO A 200 -13.70 -18.99 -17.93
N ASN A 201 -14.72 -19.07 -18.80
CA ASN A 201 -15.34 -20.34 -19.20
C ASN A 201 -14.44 -21.16 -20.12
#